data_AF-A0A7X7RHY4-F1
#
_entry.id   AF-A0A7X7RHY4-F1
#
_cell.length_a   1.000
_cell.length_b   1.000
_cell.length_c   1.000
_cell.angle_alpha   90.00
_cell.angle_beta   90.00
_cell.angle_gamma   90.00
#
_symmetry.space_group_name_H-M   'P 1'
#
loop_
_entity.id
_entity.type
_entity.pdbx_description
1 polymer ?
#
loop_
_entity_poly.entity_id
_entity_poly.type
_entity_poly.pdbx_seq_one_letter_code
_entity_poly.pdbx_strand_id
1 'polypeptide(L)' 'GKVIRQRRKYHVHDAENIAAVGDVVDIAECRPLSATKRWRLVSKVAAGDEGAR' A
#
# COMPACT_ATOMS: atom_id res chain seq x y z
N GLY A 1 -8.84 14.84 -24.98
CA GLY A 1 -7.57 14.24 -24.51
C GLY A 1 -7.87 12.95 -23.76
N LYS A 2 -7.04 11.92 -23.91
CA LYS A 2 -7.24 10.60 -23.28
C LYS A 2 -6.69 10.64 -21.85
N VAL A 3 -7.54 10.37 -20.85
CA VAL A 3 -7.09 10.18 -19.45
C VAL A 3 -6.51 8.77 -19.32
N ILE A 4 -5.24 8.66 -18.97
CA ILE A 4 -4.55 7.37 -18.83
C ILE A 4 -4.27 7.13 -17.36
N ARG A 5 -4.77 6.01 -16.83
CA ARG A 5 -4.45 5.56 -15.48
C ARG A 5 -3.10 4.87 -15.45
N GLN A 6 -2.21 5.31 -14.56
CA GLN A 6 -0.91 4.67 -14.33
C GLN A 6 -0.88 3.98 -12.97
N ARG A 7 -0.07 2.93 -12.85
CA ARG A 7 0.19 2.22 -11.60
C ARG A 7 1.68 2.19 -11.31
N ARG A 8 2.04 2.30 -10.04
CA ARG A 8 3.42 2.16 -9.53
C ARG A 8 3.42 1.19 -8.36
N LYS A 9 4.52 0.47 -8.17
CA LYS A 9 4.71 -0.43 -7.04
C LYS A 9 5.56 0.27 -6.00
N TYR A 10 5.15 0.21 -4.74
CA TYR A 10 5.85 0.84 -3.61
C TYR A 10 6.20 -0.21 -2.57
N HIS A 11 7.40 -0.10 -1.98
CA HIS A 11 7.82 -0.95 -0.87
C HIS A 11 7.47 -0.25 0.44
N VAL A 12 6.50 -0.83 1.14
CA VAL A 12 5.96 -0.30 2.39
C VAL A 12 6.59 -1.05 3.55
N HIS A 13 6.87 -0.31 4.63
CA HIS A 13 7.25 -0.87 5.91
C HIS A 13 6.01 -1.04 6.79
N ASP A 14 5.78 -2.28 7.19
CA ASP A 14 4.80 -2.70 8.19
C ASP A 14 5.59 -3.53 9.24
N ALA A 15 5.65 -3.04 10.47
CA ALA A 15 6.41 -3.66 11.54
C ALA A 15 5.59 -4.70 12.31
N GLU A 16 4.29 -4.50 12.40
CA GLU A 16 3.36 -5.34 13.18
C GLU A 16 2.63 -6.34 12.29
N ASN A 17 2.87 -6.30 10.97
CA ASN A 17 2.33 -7.23 9.98
C ASN A 17 0.79 -7.25 9.98
N ILE A 18 0.21 -6.06 10.02
CA ILE A 18 -1.22 -5.80 10.16
C ILE A 18 -1.92 -5.95 8.80
N ALA A 19 -1.24 -5.59 7.71
CA ALA A 19 -1.82 -5.62 6.37
C ALA A 19 -1.71 -7.01 5.73
N ALA A 20 -2.82 -7.53 5.24
CA ALA A 20 -2.88 -8.79 4.50
C ALA A 20 -3.01 -8.56 2.99
N VAL A 21 -2.75 -9.62 2.22
CA VAL A 21 -2.95 -9.59 0.76
C VAL A 21 -4.43 -9.35 0.46
N GLY A 22 -4.71 -8.37 -0.40
CA GLY A 22 -6.07 -7.99 -0.79
C GLY A 22 -6.58 -6.74 -0.08
N ASP A 23 -5.99 -6.38 1.05
CA ASP A 23 -6.40 -5.18 1.78
C ASP A 23 -6.10 -3.89 1.00
N VAL A 24 -7.01 -2.93 1.12
CA VAL A 24 -6.77 -1.56 0.66
C VAL A 24 -6.18 -0.78 1.82
N VAL A 25 -5.01 -0.20 1.62
CA VAL A 25 -4.24 0.47 2.66
C VAL A 25 -3.80 1.86 2.24
N ASP A 26 -3.74 2.76 3.21
CA ASP A 26 -3.12 4.07 3.07
C ASP A 26 -1.65 4.01 3.52
N ILE A 27 -0.80 4.67 2.73
CA ILE A 27 0.65 4.72 2.94
C ILE A 27 1.11 6.16 3.00
N ALA A 28 2.10 6.43 3.84
CA ALA A 28 2.74 7.74 3.96
C ALA A 28 4.24 7.65 3.70
N GLU A 29 4.81 8.73 3.17
CA GLU A 29 6.26 8.89 3.04
C GLU A 29 6.91 8.93 4.42
N CYS A 30 8.09 8.32 4.54
CA CYS A 30 8.88 8.34 5.76
C CYS A 30 10.37 8.39 5.44
N ARG A 31 11.22 8.54 6.47
CA ARG A 31 12.67 8.42 6.31
C ARG A 31 13.02 7.09 5.63
N PRO A 32 14.10 7.00 4.85
CA PRO A 32 14.52 5.74 4.25
C PRO A 32 14.74 4.67 5.32
N LEU A 33 14.01 3.55 5.22
CA LEU A 33 14.13 2.41 6.13
C LEU A 33 14.98 1.30 5.52
N SER A 34 15.14 1.30 4.20
CA SER A 34 16.00 0.39 3.44
C SER A 34 16.38 1.04 2.09
N ALA A 35 17.08 0.32 1.22
CA ALA A 35 17.43 0.79 -0.12
C ALA A 35 16.20 1.26 -0.92
N THR A 36 15.05 0.57 -0.76
CA THR A 36 13.81 0.86 -1.51
C THR A 36 12.61 1.23 -0.64
N LYS A 37 12.62 0.90 0.67
CA LYS A 37 11.50 1.17 1.59
C LYS A 37 11.55 2.63 2.08
N ARG A 38 10.68 3.46 1.50
CA ARG A 38 10.49 4.89 1.86
C ARG A 38 9.05 5.21 2.29
N TRP A 39 8.22 4.17 2.40
CA TRP A 39 6.80 4.29 2.71
C TRP A 39 6.50 3.50 3.97
N ARG A 40 5.61 4.00 4.82
CA ARG A 40 5.09 3.28 5.99
C ARG A 40 3.59 3.06 5.87
N LEU A 41 3.11 2.00 6.49
CA LEU A 41 1.68 1.75 6.65
C LEU A 41 1.09 2.80 7.62
N VAL A 42 -0.03 3.43 7.21
CA VAL A 42 -0.79 4.39 8.05
C VAL A 42 -2.05 3.72 8.59
N SER A 43 -2.89 3.22 7.70
CA SER A 43 -4.18 2.64 8.05
C SER A 43 -4.64 1.64 7.01
N LYS A 44 -5.40 0.65 7.46
CA LYS A 44 -6.16 -0.25 6.61
C LYS A 44 -7.54 0.37 6.37
N VAL A 45 -7.86 0.65 5.10
CA VAL A 45 -9.08 1.34 4.68
C VAL A 45 -10.21 0.34 4.42
N ALA A 46 -9.90 -0.79 3.80
CA ALA A 46 -10.86 -1.87 3.57
C ALA A 46 -10.19 -3.24 3.75
N ALA A 47 -10.92 -4.18 4.34
CA ALA A 47 -10.55 -5.59 4.30
C ALA A 47 -10.67 -6.08 2.86
N GLY A 48 -9.72 -6.90 2.43
CA GLY A 48 -9.70 -7.46 1.07
C GLY A 48 -11.04 -8.04 0.70
N ASP A 49 -11.69 -7.36 -0.25
CA ASP A 49 -13.00 -7.71 -0.76
C ASP A 49 -12.84 -9.03 -1.54
N GLU A 50 -13.17 -10.16 -0.90
CA GLU A 50 -13.44 -11.43 -1.60
C GLU A 50 -14.81 -11.32 -2.32
N GLY A 51 -14.99 -10.26 -3.10
CA GLY A 51 -16.28 -9.83 -3.67
C GLY A 51 -16.17 -9.44 -5.14
N ALA A 52 -15.59 -10.34 -5.93
CA ALA A 52 -15.88 -10.45 -7.37
C ALA A 52 -15.97 -11.93 -7.74
N ARG A 53 -16.95 -12.62 -7.16
CA ARG A 53 -17.56 -13.82 -7.75
C ARG A 53 -18.99 -13.47 -8.15
#